data_AF-A0A140SST6-F1
#
_entry.id   AF-A0A140SST6-F1
#
_cell.length_a   1.000
_cell.length_b   1.000
_cell.length_c   1.000
_cell.angle_alpha   90.00
_cell.angle_beta   90.00
_cell.angle_gamma   90.00
#
_symmetry.space_group_name_H-M   'P 1'
#
loop_
_entity.id
_entity.type
_entity.pdbx_description
1 polymer ?
#
loop_
_entity_poly.entity_id
_entity_poly.type
_entity_poly.pdbx_seq_one_letter_code
_entity_poly.pdbx_strand_id
1 'polypeptide(L)'
;MVIKSNILVEYINKDKIFDTLNNYLCVFDLDFDISDYDYFDIEEYKLLAVKYKDVVKDDQRLIDIFSKVNFMYEVDIGTSLTSIESRYLPVITDFIAQKLSEKLHCNVLTSFKSFKGDDDCYVSFFAMVRNK
;
A
#
# COMPACT_ATOMS: atom_id res chain seq x y z
N MET A 1 -12.88 0.83 12.44
CA MET A 1 -11.62 1.17 13.13
C MET A 1 -10.55 0.31 12.50
N VAL A 2 -9.49 0.93 12.01
CA VAL A 2 -8.44 0.25 11.25
C VAL A 2 -7.17 0.34 12.10
N ILE A 3 -6.60 -0.81 12.44
CA ILE A 3 -5.39 -0.88 13.27
C ILE A 3 -4.14 -1.18 12.46
N LYS A 4 -4.32 -1.58 11.20
CA LYS A 4 -3.25 -1.91 10.26
C LYS A 4 -3.63 -1.43 8.87
N SER A 5 -2.67 -0.83 8.20
CA SER A 5 -2.77 -0.44 6.79
C SER A 5 -1.43 -0.64 6.13
N ASN A 6 -1.45 -0.94 4.84
CA ASN A 6 -0.26 -1.36 4.13
C ASN A 6 -0.02 -0.44 2.93
N ILE A 7 1.24 -0.26 2.57
CA ILE A 7 1.65 0.48 1.37
C ILE A 7 2.62 -0.38 0.58
N LEU A 8 2.37 -0.57 -0.72
CA LEU A 8 3.33 -1.16 -1.65
C LEU A 8 4.12 -0.06 -2.36
N VAL A 9 5.44 -0.22 -2.45
CA VAL A 9 6.36 0.82 -2.94
C VAL A 9 7.25 0.27 -4.06
N GLU A 10 7.24 0.92 -5.22
CA GLU A 10 8.18 0.65 -6.32
C GLU A 10 9.42 1.53 -6.18
N TYR A 11 10.30 1.20 -5.24
CA TYR A 11 11.52 1.97 -5.03
C TYR A 11 12.66 1.07 -4.57
N ILE A 12 13.86 1.27 -5.13
CA ILE A 12 14.98 0.32 -4.96
C ILE A 12 15.73 0.46 -3.63
N ASN A 13 15.70 1.64 -2.99
CA ASN A 13 16.49 1.91 -1.82
C ASN A 13 15.61 1.91 -0.56
N LYS A 14 15.63 0.78 0.16
CA LYS A 14 14.88 0.55 1.40
C LYS A 14 15.20 1.59 2.48
N ASP A 15 16.47 1.94 2.68
CA ASP A 15 16.89 2.90 3.71
C ASP A 15 16.29 4.29 3.46
N LYS A 16 16.21 4.74 2.20
CA LYS A 16 15.55 6.00 1.85
C LYS A 16 14.04 5.97 2.08
N ILE A 17 13.39 4.83 1.87
CA ILE A 17 11.97 4.65 2.21
C ILE A 17 11.83 4.80 3.73
N PHE A 18 12.66 4.09 4.50
CA PHE A 18 12.68 4.17 5.96
C PHE A 18 12.88 5.60 6.46
N ASP A 19 13.93 6.29 6.00
CA ASP A 19 14.20 7.67 6.40
C ASP A 19 13.03 8.61 6.07
N THR A 20 12.42 8.44 4.89
CA THR A 20 11.30 9.27 4.44
C THR A 20 10.06 9.01 5.29
N LEU A 21 9.73 7.74 5.55
CA LEU A 21 8.61 7.35 6.38
C LEU A 21 8.80 7.78 7.83
N ASN A 22 9.98 7.59 8.41
CA ASN A 22 10.29 7.99 9.78
C ASN A 22 10.06 9.50 9.98
N ASN A 23 10.44 10.33 9.00
CA ASN A 23 10.18 11.77 9.05
C ASN A 23 8.68 12.14 9.05
N TYR A 24 7.83 11.32 8.44
CA TYR A 24 6.40 11.60 8.35
C TYR A 24 5.58 10.92 9.45
N LEU A 25 5.83 9.64 9.73
CA LEU A 25 5.05 8.81 10.65
C LEU A 25 5.36 9.10 12.13
N CYS A 26 6.58 9.52 12.48
CA CYS A 26 6.88 9.92 13.86
C CYS A 26 6.02 11.09 14.35
N VAL A 27 5.51 11.93 13.44
CA VAL A 27 4.60 13.04 13.79
C VAL A 27 3.23 12.52 14.26
N PHE A 28 2.85 11.33 13.82
CA PHE A 28 1.55 10.70 14.11
C PHE A 28 1.64 9.64 15.20
N ASP A 29 2.79 9.42 15.84
CA ASP A 29 3.01 8.34 16.83
C ASP A 29 2.60 6.96 16.27
N LEU A 30 2.97 6.70 15.01
CA LEU A 30 2.68 5.45 14.31
C LEU A 30 3.94 4.62 14.14
N ASP A 31 3.82 3.34 14.47
CA ASP A 31 4.85 2.35 14.19
C ASP A 31 4.72 1.84 12.74
N PHE A 32 5.85 1.51 12.13
CA PHE A 32 5.87 0.86 10.83
C PHE A 32 7.01 -0.16 10.72
N ASP A 33 6.81 -1.11 9.81
CA ASP A 33 7.84 -2.05 9.37
C ASP A 33 7.92 -2.07 7.84
N ILE A 34 9.09 -2.43 7.30
CA ILE A 34 9.30 -2.56 5.85
C ILE A 34 9.79 -3.97 5.53
N SER A 35 8.98 -4.72 4.80
CA SER A 35 9.29 -6.06 4.33
C SER A 35 9.48 -6.08 2.81
N ASP A 36 10.15 -7.12 2.32
CA ASP A 36 10.31 -7.34 0.89
C ASP A 36 9.00 -7.89 0.32
N TYR A 37 8.58 -7.39 -0.85
CA TYR A 37 7.36 -7.83 -1.52
C TYR A 37 7.69 -8.86 -2.60
N ASP A 38 7.81 -10.12 -2.21
CA ASP A 38 8.22 -11.24 -3.09
C ASP A 38 7.23 -12.41 -3.14
N TYR A 39 6.07 -12.26 -2.49
CA TYR A 39 5.09 -13.34 -2.30
C TYR A 39 3.94 -13.33 -3.33
N PHE A 40 3.90 -12.37 -4.25
CA PHE A 40 2.83 -12.23 -5.24
C PHE A 40 3.37 -12.14 -6.67
N ASP A 41 2.93 -13.06 -7.53
CA ASP A 41 3.20 -13.07 -8.96
C ASP A 41 1.92 -12.78 -9.75
N ILE A 42 1.90 -11.66 -10.48
CA ILE A 42 0.77 -11.23 -11.28
C ILE A 42 0.46 -12.15 -12.47
N GLU A 43 1.48 -12.81 -13.05
CA GLU A 43 1.28 -13.73 -14.15
C GLU A 43 0.68 -15.05 -13.67
N GLU A 44 1.13 -15.56 -12.52
CA GLU A 44 0.48 -16.70 -11.85
C GLU A 44 -0.98 -16.35 -11.50
N TYR A 45 -1.20 -15.15 -10.96
CA TYR A 45 -2.52 -14.66 -10.61
C TYR A 45 -3.48 -14.62 -11.80
N LYS A 46 -3.05 -14.08 -12.95
CA LYS A 46 -3.86 -14.02 -14.17
C LYS A 46 -4.32 -15.41 -14.63
N LEU A 47 -3.44 -16.41 -14.55
CA LEU A 47 -3.79 -17.80 -14.91
C LEU A 47 -4.86 -18.36 -13.97
N LEU A 48 -4.74 -18.10 -12.66
CA LEU A 48 -5.74 -18.49 -11.67
C LEU A 48 -7.07 -17.76 -11.88
N ALA A 49 -7.05 -16.45 -12.11
CA ALA A 49 -8.24 -15.64 -12.34
C ALA A 49 -9.03 -16.14 -13.56
N VAL A 50 -8.37 -16.54 -14.65
CA VAL A 50 -9.03 -17.16 -15.81
C VAL A 50 -9.66 -18.51 -15.45
N LYS A 51 -8.94 -19.35 -14.69
CA LYS A 51 -9.41 -20.68 -14.27
C LYS A 51 -10.63 -20.59 -13.34
N TYR A 52 -10.69 -19.58 -12.48
CA TYR A 52 -11.73 -19.38 -11.47
C TYR A 52 -12.62 -18.16 -11.75
N LYS A 53 -12.75 -17.76 -13.02
CA LYS A 53 -13.48 -16.55 -13.46
C LYS A 53 -14.93 -16.44 -12.97
N ASP A 54 -15.57 -17.58 -12.66
CA ASP A 54 -16.96 -17.62 -12.20
C ASP A 54 -17.08 -17.39 -10.68
N VAL A 55 -15.96 -17.42 -9.96
CA VAL A 55 -15.85 -17.25 -8.51
C VAL A 55 -15.13 -15.94 -8.16
N VAL A 56 -14.06 -15.64 -8.90
CA VAL A 56 -13.21 -14.47 -8.69
C VAL A 56 -13.80 -13.28 -9.45
N LYS A 57 -14.09 -12.19 -8.73
CA LYS A 57 -14.64 -10.95 -9.28
C LYS A 57 -13.77 -9.77 -8.86
N ASP A 58 -12.58 -9.69 -9.41
CA ASP A 58 -11.61 -8.67 -9.02
C ASP A 58 -11.81 -7.35 -9.76
N ASP A 59 -11.22 -6.31 -9.19
CA ASP A 59 -11.02 -5.03 -9.84
C ASP A 59 -9.90 -5.13 -10.89
N GLN A 60 -10.30 -5.11 -12.18
CA GLN A 60 -9.35 -5.13 -13.30
C GLN A 60 -8.33 -3.99 -13.24
N ARG A 61 -8.65 -2.86 -12.61
CA ARG A 61 -7.70 -1.75 -12.45
C ARG A 61 -6.50 -2.14 -11.61
N LEU A 62 -6.70 -2.96 -10.57
CA LEU A 62 -5.61 -3.46 -9.73
C LEU A 62 -4.72 -4.44 -10.49
N ILE A 63 -5.33 -5.38 -11.21
CA ILE A 63 -4.60 -6.32 -12.08
C ILE A 63 -3.71 -5.55 -13.07
N ASP A 64 -4.23 -4.48 -13.67
CA ASP A 64 -3.49 -3.64 -14.61
C ASP A 64 -2.32 -2.89 -13.93
N ILE A 65 -2.48 -2.44 -12.68
CA ILE A 65 -1.41 -1.79 -11.91
C ILE A 65 -0.31 -2.80 -11.59
N PHE A 66 -0.67 -3.96 -11.01
CA PHE A 66 0.29 -5.02 -10.68
C PHE A 66 1.02 -5.57 -11.92
N SER A 67 0.41 -5.47 -13.10
CA SER A 67 1.05 -5.86 -14.37
C SER A 67 2.10 -4.86 -14.87
N LYS A 68 2.07 -3.62 -14.39
CA LYS A 68 2.89 -2.50 -14.90
C LYS A 68 3.93 -2.01 -13.91
N VAL A 69 3.71 -2.25 -12.62
CA VAL A 69 4.51 -1.72 -11.53
C VAL A 69 5.14 -2.88 -10.78
N ASN A 70 6.46 -2.84 -10.63
CA ASN A 70 7.19 -3.86 -9.88
C ASN A 70 7.43 -3.41 -8.44
N PHE A 71 6.41 -3.56 -7.59
CA PHE A 71 6.54 -3.23 -6.17
C PHE A 71 7.63 -4.08 -5.52
N MET A 72 8.53 -3.43 -4.79
CA MET A 72 9.70 -4.07 -4.18
C MET A 72 9.52 -4.29 -2.68
N TYR A 73 8.78 -3.39 -2.03
CA TYR A 73 8.61 -3.39 -0.59
C TYR A 73 7.16 -3.20 -0.21
N GLU A 74 6.77 -3.85 0.88
CA GLU A 74 5.54 -3.60 1.61
C GLU A 74 5.88 -2.88 2.92
N VAL A 75 5.11 -1.84 3.22
CA VAL A 75 5.21 -1.08 4.46
C VAL A 75 3.96 -1.35 5.26
N ASP A 76 4.11 -2.01 6.39
CA ASP A 76 3.03 -2.22 7.36
C ASP A 76 3.00 -1.04 8.32
N ILE A 77 1.87 -0.34 8.42
CA ILE A 77 1.66 0.76 9.36
C ILE A 77 0.67 0.31 10.42
N GLY A 78 1.08 0.38 11.68
CA GLY A 78 0.32 -0.10 12.83
C GLY A 78 -0.05 1.00 13.81
N THR A 79 -1.19 0.81 14.47
CA THR A 79 -1.59 1.64 15.62
C THR A 79 -2.32 0.80 16.66
N SER A 80 -2.37 1.28 17.91
CA SER A 80 -3.09 0.59 18.98
C SER A 80 -4.61 0.74 18.83
N LEU A 81 -5.38 -0.27 19.26
CA LEU A 81 -6.84 -0.23 19.25
C LEU A 81 -7.43 0.95 20.05
N THR A 82 -6.70 1.44 21.04
CA THR A 82 -7.13 2.52 21.93
C THR A 82 -6.69 3.91 21.46
N SER A 83 -5.86 3.97 20.41
CA SER A 83 -5.32 5.22 19.87
C SER A 83 -6.39 5.97 19.04
N ILE A 84 -6.31 7.31 19.06
CA ILE A 84 -7.19 8.16 18.27
C ILE A 84 -6.86 8.07 16.78
N GLU A 85 -5.60 7.81 16.46
CA GLU A 85 -5.05 7.61 15.11
C GLU A 85 -5.73 6.45 14.39
N SER A 86 -6.15 5.40 15.10
CA SER A 86 -6.92 4.27 14.53
C SER A 86 -8.23 4.67 13.82
N ARG A 87 -8.75 5.87 14.11
CA ARG A 87 -9.92 6.47 13.45
C ARG A 87 -9.58 7.16 12.13
N TYR A 88 -8.33 7.58 11.98
CA TYR A 88 -7.84 8.38 10.85
C TYR A 88 -6.76 7.64 10.04
N LEU A 89 -6.35 6.44 10.47
CA LEU A 89 -5.27 5.67 9.85
C LEU A 89 -5.42 5.57 8.33
N PRO A 90 -6.61 5.33 7.75
CA PRO A 90 -6.74 5.32 6.28
C PRO A 90 -6.33 6.63 5.60
N VAL A 91 -6.74 7.77 6.17
CA VAL A 91 -6.42 9.10 5.64
C VAL A 91 -4.94 9.42 5.84
N ILE A 92 -4.36 9.02 6.97
CA ILE A 92 -2.93 9.19 7.23
C ILE A 92 -2.14 8.36 6.22
N THR A 93 -2.47 7.10 6.02
CA THR A 93 -1.78 6.21 5.07
C THR A 93 -1.81 6.74 3.65
N ASP A 94 -2.96 7.25 3.18
CA ASP A 94 -3.05 7.88 1.85
C ASP A 94 -2.18 9.16 1.76
N PHE A 95 -2.19 10.00 2.80
CA PHE A 95 -1.31 11.17 2.85
C PHE A 95 0.17 10.79 2.78
N ILE A 96 0.58 9.77 3.55
CA ILE A 96 1.95 9.26 3.59
C ILE A 96 2.35 8.67 2.25
N ALA A 97 1.48 7.85 1.65
CA ALA A 97 1.70 7.25 0.34
C ALA A 97 1.87 8.31 -0.76
N GLN A 98 1.03 9.35 -0.75
CA GLN A 98 1.18 10.49 -1.64
C GLN A 98 2.54 11.19 -1.45
N LYS A 99 2.91 11.50 -0.20
CA LYS A 99 4.17 12.19 0.09
C LYS A 99 5.39 11.34 -0.25
N LEU A 100 5.32 10.04 -0.02
CA LEU A 100 6.37 9.09 -0.41
C LEU A 100 6.54 9.07 -1.93
N SER A 101 5.43 8.98 -2.68
CA SER A 101 5.44 9.01 -4.15
C SER A 101 6.03 10.32 -4.68
N GLU A 102 5.60 11.47 -4.14
CA GLU A 102 6.10 12.80 -4.51
C GLU A 102 7.60 12.95 -4.21
N LYS A 103 8.05 12.52 -3.03
CA LYS A 103 9.40 12.72 -2.54
C LYS A 103 10.42 11.82 -3.23
N LEU A 104 10.05 10.57 -3.49
CA LEU A 104 10.93 9.56 -4.07
C LEU A 104 10.73 9.39 -5.58
N HIS A 105 9.74 10.07 -6.17
CA HIS A 105 9.35 9.92 -7.57
C HIS A 105 9.11 8.44 -7.92
N CYS A 106 8.22 7.78 -7.16
CA CYS A 106 7.94 6.35 -7.30
C CYS A 106 6.44 6.07 -7.35
N ASN A 107 6.07 4.88 -7.85
CA ASN A 107 4.71 4.38 -7.77
C ASN A 107 4.43 3.81 -6.37
N VAL A 108 3.28 4.15 -5.81
CA VAL A 108 2.88 3.74 -4.47
C VAL A 108 1.41 3.31 -4.48
N LEU A 109 1.08 2.17 -3.89
CA LEU A 109 -0.28 1.64 -3.78
C LEU A 109 -0.65 1.47 -2.31
N THR A 110 -1.80 1.96 -1.87
CA THR A 110 -2.30 1.75 -0.51
C THR A 110 -3.25 0.55 -0.45
N SER A 111 -3.26 -0.15 0.67
CA SER A 111 -4.20 -1.22 0.96
C SER A 111 -4.64 -1.12 2.41
N PHE A 112 -5.94 -1.32 2.65
CA PHE A 112 -6.51 -1.35 3.99
C PHE A 112 -7.06 -2.72 4.30
N LYS A 113 -6.92 -3.14 5.56
CA LYS A 113 -7.63 -4.31 6.07
C LYS A 113 -8.62 -3.83 7.14
N SER A 114 -9.90 -3.75 6.77
CA SER A 114 -10.95 -3.45 7.75
C SER A 114 -11.04 -4.60 8.77
N PHE A 115 -11.15 -4.26 10.05
CA PHE A 115 -11.31 -5.23 11.13
C PHE A 115 -12.66 -5.96 11.07
N LYS A 116 -13.64 -5.42 10.34
CA LYS A 116 -15.01 -5.95 10.31
C LYS A 116 -15.29 -6.99 9.23
N GLY A 117 -14.36 -7.22 8.29
CA GLY A 117 -14.59 -8.10 7.14
C GLY A 117 -15.65 -7.50 6.20
N ASP A 118 -15.36 -7.53 4.90
CA ASP A 118 -16.26 -7.16 3.80
C ASP A 118 -16.62 -5.67 3.58
N ASP A 119 -16.04 -4.72 4.31
CA ASP A 119 -16.11 -3.32 3.87
C ASP A 119 -15.13 -3.12 2.69
N ASP A 120 -15.65 -2.57 1.58
CA ASP A 120 -14.88 -2.18 0.39
C ASP A 120 -13.57 -1.50 0.82
N CYS A 121 -12.47 -2.24 0.69
CA CYS A 121 -11.15 -1.73 1.07
C CYS A 121 -10.71 -0.76 -0.02
N TYR A 122 -10.86 0.53 0.26
CA TYR A 122 -10.44 1.59 -0.66
C TYR A 122 -8.94 1.45 -0.96
N VAL A 123 -8.58 1.32 -2.24
CA VAL A 123 -7.19 1.30 -2.67
C VAL A 123 -6.91 2.59 -3.42
N SER A 124 -5.86 3.30 -3.02
CA SER A 124 -5.37 4.50 -3.70
C SER A 124 -4.04 4.18 -4.39
N PHE A 125 -3.91 4.60 -5.65
CA PHE A 125 -2.68 4.47 -6.41
C PHE A 125 -2.10 5.85 -6.73
N PHE A 126 -0.88 6.11 -6.26
CA PHE A 126 -0.14 7.33 -6.51
C PHE A 126 0.96 7.03 -7.53
N ALA A 127 0.75 7.49 -8.75
CA ALA A 127 1.68 7.27 -9.84
C ALA A 127 2.89 8.23 -9.75
N MET A 128 4.06 7.75 -10.18
CA MET A 128 5.25 8.59 -10.32
C MET A 128 4.96 9.79 -11.24
N VAL A 129 5.11 11.00 -10.70
CA VAL A 129 5.04 12.23 -11.49
C VAL A 129 6.37 12.42 -12.24
N ARG A 130 6.36 12.17 -13.56
CA ARG A 130 7.46 12.57 -14.44
C ARG A 130 7.33 14.05 -14.72
N ASN A 131 8.24 14.87 -14.17
CA ASN A 131 8.37 16.26 -14.60
C ASN A 131 8.72 16.26 -16.10
N LYS A 132 7.82 16.82 -16.92
CA LYS A 132 8.03 17.06 -18.35
C LYS A 132 8.97 18.24 -18.57
#